data_AF-A0A921KDR9-F1
#
_entry.id   AF-A0A921KDR9-F1
#
_cell.length_a   1.000
_cell.length_b   1.000
_cell.length_c   1.000
_cell.angle_alpha   90.00
_cell.angle_beta   90.00
_cell.angle_gamma   90.00
#
_symmetry.space_group_name_H-M   'P 1'
#
loop_
_entity.id
_entity.type
_entity.pdbx_description
1 polymer ?
#
loop_
_entity_poly.entity_id
_entity_poly.type
_entity_poly.pdbx_seq_one_letter_code
_entity_poly.pdbx_strand_id
1 'polypeptide(L)'
;MPDYAVFIGNIKKKTGIDLSLYKEAQMKRRLTSLYEKRGYRNFIEYYEAIHNDKELLEEFLDRMTINVSEFYRNAQRWDVLEKKIFPKLLAQNKKLKIWSAACSTGEEPYSIALVLLSHVP
;
A
#
# COMPACT_ATOMS: atom_id res chain seq x y z
N MET A 1 20.91 -5.45 16.46
CA MET A 1 20.81 -6.00 15.08
C MET A 1 19.91 -7.23 14.92
N PRO A 2 19.69 -8.12 15.92
CA PRO A 2 18.75 -9.26 15.76
C PRO A 2 17.27 -8.91 16.00
N ASP A 3 16.97 -7.76 16.62
CA ASP A 3 15.61 -7.39 17.05
C ASP A 3 14.63 -7.17 15.89
N TYR A 4 15.06 -6.51 14.81
CA TYR A 4 14.23 -6.28 13.62
C TYR A 4 13.87 -7.58 12.89
N ALA A 5 14.82 -8.50 12.75
CA ALA A 5 14.57 -9.79 12.09
C ALA A 5 13.58 -10.65 12.90
N VAL A 6 13.72 -10.66 14.22
CA VAL A 6 12.77 -11.33 15.12
C VAL A 6 11.39 -10.68 15.05
N PHE A 7 11.34 -9.34 15.03
CA PHE A 7 10.10 -8.58 14.91
C PHE A 7 9.32 -8.93 13.64
N ILE A 8 9.95 -8.86 12.46
CA ILE A 8 9.26 -9.15 11.20
C ILE A 8 8.80 -10.61 11.13
N GLY A 9 9.57 -11.55 11.69
CA GLY A 9 9.19 -12.96 11.78
C GLY A 9 7.96 -13.17 12.66
N ASN A 10 7.89 -12.47 13.80
CA ASN A 10 6.75 -12.53 14.72
C ASN A 10 5.50 -11.85 14.14
N ILE A 11 5.66 -10.73 13.44
CA ILE A 11 4.57 -10.06 12.72
C ILE A 11 4.02 -10.95 11.61
N LYS A 12 4.89 -11.61 10.82
CA LYS A 12 4.46 -12.55 9.78
C LYS A 12 3.64 -13.70 10.36
N LYS A 13 4.05 -14.25 11.51
CA LYS A 13 3.28 -15.30 12.21
C LYS A 13 1.91 -14.81 12.70
N LYS A 14 1.80 -13.57 13.17
CA LYS A 14 0.56 -13.02 13.73
C LYS A 14 -0.42 -12.51 12.66
N THR A 15 0.08 -11.93 11.58
CA THR A 15 -0.72 -11.18 10.57
C THR A 15 -0.72 -11.81 9.18
N GLY A 16 0.20 -12.73 8.90
CA GLY A 16 0.43 -13.26 7.55
C GLY A 16 1.21 -12.31 6.62
N ILE A 17 1.47 -11.07 7.03
CA ILE A 17 2.17 -10.07 6.22
C ILE A 17 3.67 -10.29 6.30
N ASP A 18 4.31 -10.46 5.14
CA ASP A 18 5.75 -10.63 5.06
C ASP A 18 6.47 -9.28 4.83
N LEU A 19 7.02 -8.72 5.90
CA LEU A 19 7.76 -7.45 5.85
C LEU A 19 9.13 -7.56 5.18
N SER A 20 9.64 -8.78 4.94
CA SER A 20 10.89 -8.96 4.19
C SER A 20 10.73 -8.67 2.69
N LEU A 21 9.49 -8.65 2.19
CA LEU A 21 9.17 -8.28 0.80
C LEU A 21 9.26 -6.77 0.55
N TYR A 22 9.36 -5.96 1.62
CA TYR A 22 9.53 -4.52 1.55
C TYR A 22 11.00 -4.14 1.61
N LYS A 23 11.34 -2.95 1.09
CA LYS A 23 12.71 -2.42 1.21
C LYS A 23 13.08 -2.22 2.68
N GLU A 24 13.97 -3.05 3.20
CA GLU A 24 14.32 -3.13 4.62
C GLU A 24 14.64 -1.74 5.22
N ALA A 25 15.55 -0.97 4.62
CA ALA A 25 15.95 0.33 5.15
C ALA A 25 14.77 1.32 5.28
N GLN A 26 13.83 1.30 4.34
CA GLN A 26 12.66 2.18 4.35
C GLN A 26 11.63 1.73 5.39
N MET A 27 11.38 0.42 5.46
CA MET A 27 10.44 -0.18 6.41
C MET A 27 10.95 -0.02 7.85
N LYS A 28 12.21 -0.36 8.09
CA LYS A 28 12.85 -0.21 9.40
C LYS A 28 12.79 1.23 9.90
N ARG A 29 13.15 2.21 9.08
CA ARG A 29 13.06 3.64 9.44
C ARG A 29 11.64 4.05 9.82
N ARG A 30 10.64 3.60 9.05
CA ARG A 30 9.21 3.87 9.31
C ARG A 30 8.78 3.29 10.65
N LEU A 31 9.09 2.01 10.89
CA LEU A 31 8.69 1.32 12.11
C LEU A 31 9.43 1.85 13.34
N THR A 32 10.70 2.24 13.20
CA THR A 32 11.44 2.95 14.25
C THR A 32 10.73 4.23 14.65
N SER A 33 10.40 5.09 13.69
CA SER A 33 9.65 6.33 13.97
C SER A 33 8.29 6.06 14.62
N LEU A 34 7.63 4.96 14.25
CA LEU A 34 6.32 4.60 14.79
C LEU A 34 6.40 4.19 16.26
N TYR A 35 7.34 3.31 16.63
CA TYR A 35 7.47 2.87 18.01
C TYR A 35 8.03 3.97 18.92
N GLU A 36 8.95 4.81 18.41
CA GLU A 36 9.52 5.94 19.16
C GLU A 36 8.44 6.97 19.51
N LYS A 37 7.52 7.25 18.57
CA LYS A 37 6.38 8.15 18.80
C LYS A 37 5.46 7.67 19.94
N ARG A 38 5.37 6.35 20.12
CA ARG A 38 4.58 5.71 21.18
C ARG A 38 5.38 5.50 22.48
N GLY A 39 6.66 5.89 22.50
CA GLY A 39 7.52 5.83 23.69
C GLY A 39 8.21 4.48 23.92
N TYR A 40 8.16 3.56 22.96
CA TYR A 40 8.88 2.28 23.06
C TYR A 40 10.36 2.46 22.70
N ARG A 41 11.23 1.59 23.23
CA ARG A 41 12.69 1.73 23.07
C ARG A 41 13.28 0.83 22.01
N ASN A 42 12.59 -0.25 21.67
CA ASN A 42 13.07 -1.25 20.74
C ASN A 42 11.90 -2.04 20.12
N PHE A 43 12.21 -2.85 19.10
CA PHE A 43 11.21 -3.65 18.39
C PHE A 43 10.58 -4.75 19.25
N ILE A 44 11.27 -5.26 20.27
CA ILE A 44 10.76 -6.35 21.12
C ILE A 44 9.64 -5.81 22.02
N GLU A 45 9.89 -4.72 22.75
CA GLU A 45 8.90 -4.02 23.56
C GLU A 45 7.68 -3.62 22.71
N TYR A 46 7.92 -3.12 21.50
CA TYR A 46 6.85 -2.73 20.61
C TYR A 46 6.00 -3.93 20.14
N TYR A 47 6.64 -5.08 19.86
CA TYR A 47 5.92 -6.30 19.51
C TYR A 47 5.07 -6.82 20.67
N GLU A 48 5.58 -6.81 21.90
CA GLU A 48 4.81 -7.23 23.08
C GLU A 48 3.56 -6.37 23.27
N ALA A 49 3.68 -5.06 23.06
CA ALA A 49 2.53 -4.17 23.07
C ALA A 49 1.53 -4.50 21.94
N ILE A 50 1.99 -4.61 20.69
CA ILE A 50 1.15 -5.00 19.53
C ILE A 50 0.50 -6.37 19.75
N HIS A 51 1.16 -7.28 20.47
CA HIS A 51 0.66 -8.61 20.69
C HIS A 51 -0.60 -8.59 21.58
N ASN A 52 -0.59 -7.73 22.60
CA ASN A 52 -1.61 -7.66 23.65
C ASN A 52 -2.69 -6.58 23.39
N ASP A 53 -2.42 -5.62 22.51
CA ASP A 53 -3.33 -4.52 22.18
C ASP A 53 -3.78 -4.59 20.72
N LYS A 54 -5.09 -4.82 20.53
CA LYS A 54 -5.70 -4.94 19.21
C LYS A 54 -5.74 -3.58 18.47
N GLU A 55 -5.99 -2.48 19.18
CA GLU A 55 -6.03 -1.15 18.57
C GLU A 55 -4.63 -0.75 18.08
N LEU A 56 -3.60 -1.07 18.87
CA LEU A 56 -2.21 -0.83 18.48
C LEU A 56 -1.80 -1.66 17.26
N LEU A 57 -2.29 -2.90 17.16
CA LEU A 57 -2.08 -3.74 15.97
C LEU A 57 -2.76 -3.14 14.73
N GLU A 58 -4.00 -2.66 14.85
CA GLU A 58 -4.74 -2.02 13.75
C GLU A 58 -4.03 -0.74 13.28
N GLU A 59 -3.58 0.12 14.21
CA GLU A 59 -2.78 1.30 13.88
C GLU A 59 -1.47 0.92 13.19
N PHE A 60 -0.76 -0.09 13.70
CA PHE A 60 0.46 -0.59 13.09
C PHE A 60 0.23 -1.01 11.64
N LEU A 61 -0.83 -1.77 11.38
CA LEU A 61 -1.18 -2.23 10.02
C LEU A 61 -1.49 -1.06 9.09
N ASP A 62 -2.27 -0.08 9.55
CA ASP A 62 -2.59 1.13 8.78
C ASP A 62 -1.34 1.96 8.43
N ARG A 63 -0.40 2.06 9.38
CA ARG A 63 0.84 2.83 9.18
C ARG A 63 1.88 2.11 8.34
N MET A 64 1.83 0.78 8.27
CA MET A 64 2.76 0.01 7.45
C MET A 64 2.46 0.14 5.96
N THR A 65 1.20 0.23 5.56
CA THR A 65 0.83 0.45 4.16
C THR A 65 1.04 1.92 3.78
N ILE A 66 1.49 2.19 2.56
CA ILE A 66 1.48 3.56 2.03
C ILE A 66 0.07 3.82 1.56
N ASN A 67 -0.81 4.28 2.45
CA ASN A 67 -2.20 4.62 2.11
C ASN A 67 -2.32 6.00 1.43
N VAL A 68 -1.27 6.48 0.77
CA VAL A 68 -1.34 7.72 -0.03
C VAL A 68 -1.75 7.34 -1.44
N SER A 69 -3.04 7.46 -1.68
CA SER A 69 -3.67 7.41 -2.98
C SER A 69 -4.31 8.77 -3.25
N GLU A 70 -4.21 9.22 -4.49
CA GLU A 70 -4.76 10.50 -4.94
C GLU A 70 -5.32 10.31 -6.35
N PHE A 71 -6.32 11.11 -6.69
CA PHE A 71 -6.85 11.11 -8.04
C PHE A 71 -5.75 11.51 -9.03
N TYR A 72 -5.68 10.79 -10.14
CA TYR A 72 -4.72 11.06 -11.23
C TYR A 72 -3.25 11.10 -10.78
N ARG A 73 -2.85 10.29 -9.78
CA ARG A 73 -1.45 10.20 -9.33
C ARG A 73 -0.49 10.04 -10.51
N ASN A 74 0.52 10.92 -10.59
CA ASN A 74 1.39 11.07 -11.75
C ASN A 74 0.62 11.33 -13.06
N ALA A 75 -0.05 12.49 -13.18
CA ALA A 75 -0.92 12.89 -14.29
C ALA A 75 -0.44 12.46 -15.71
N GLN A 76 0.85 12.60 -16.01
CA GLN A 76 1.44 12.22 -17.30
C GLN A 76 1.25 10.73 -17.67
N ARG A 77 1.08 9.83 -16.69
CA ARG A 77 0.78 8.42 -16.94
C ARG A 77 -0.65 8.22 -17.40
N TRP A 78 -1.57 9.03 -16.90
CA TRP A 78 -2.98 9.02 -17.32
C TRP A 78 -3.12 9.55 -18.76
N ASP A 79 -2.34 10.57 -19.14
CA ASP A 79 -2.26 11.02 -20.54
C ASP A 79 -1.88 9.88 -21.50
N VAL A 80 -0.92 9.03 -21.11
CA VAL A 80 -0.51 7.88 -21.92
C VAL A 80 -1.62 6.84 -21.98
N LEU A 81 -2.27 6.56 -20.84
CA LEU A 81 -3.37 5.61 -20.76
C LEU A 81 -4.52 6.05 -21.68
N GLU A 82 -4.94 7.31 -21.58
CA GLU A 82 -6.01 7.93 -22.37
C GLU A 82 -5.66 8.01 -23.86
N LYS A 83 -4.54 8.66 -24.21
CA LYS A 83 -4.25 9.03 -25.61
C LYS A 83 -3.66 7.89 -26.42
N LYS A 84 -3.07 6.87 -25.78
CA LYS A 84 -2.33 5.80 -26.48
C LYS A 84 -2.87 4.40 -26.19
N ILE A 85 -3.15 4.07 -24.94
CA ILE A 85 -3.45 2.69 -24.55
C ILE A 85 -4.93 2.35 -24.76
N PHE A 86 -5.85 3.15 -24.24
CA PHE A 86 -7.29 2.89 -24.37
C PHE A 86 -7.78 2.85 -25.82
N PRO A 87 -7.42 3.79 -26.72
CA PRO A 87 -7.79 3.70 -28.14
C PRO A 87 -7.34 2.39 -28.78
N LYS A 88 -6.13 1.93 -28.47
CA LYS A 88 -5.58 0.69 -29.00
C LYS A 88 -6.33 -0.55 -28.48
N LEU A 89 -6.66 -0.59 -27.19
CA LEU A 89 -7.39 -1.72 -26.59
C LEU A 89 -8.84 -1.75 -27.06
N LEU A 90 -9.52 -0.60 -27.12
CA LEU A 90 -10.91 -0.47 -27.55
C LEU A 90 -11.12 -0.73 -29.06
N ALA A 91 -10.06 -0.60 -29.87
CA ALA A 91 -10.08 -1.03 -31.25
C ALA A 91 -10.20 -2.57 -31.39
N GLN A 92 -9.68 -3.32 -30.42
CA GLN A 92 -9.67 -4.79 -30.43
C GLN A 92 -10.84 -5.39 -29.64
N ASN A 93 -11.22 -4.76 -28.52
CA ASN A 93 -12.29 -5.23 -27.66
C ASN A 93 -13.10 -4.06 -27.09
N LYS A 94 -14.39 -3.99 -27.41
CA LYS A 94 -15.30 -2.94 -26.94
C LYS A 94 -15.64 -3.04 -25.44
N LYS A 95 -15.36 -4.17 -24.79
CA LYS A 95 -15.61 -4.38 -23.35
C LYS A 95 -14.29 -4.68 -22.64
N LEU A 96 -13.68 -3.64 -22.06
CA LEU A 96 -12.47 -3.79 -21.26
C LEU A 96 -12.82 -4.29 -19.84
N LYS A 97 -12.07 -5.27 -19.35
CA LYS A 97 -12.03 -5.64 -17.93
C LYS A 97 -10.69 -5.16 -17.38
N ILE A 98 -10.73 -4.31 -16.35
CA ILE A 98 -9.54 -3.67 -15.78
C ILE A 98 -9.46 -4.03 -14.29
N TRP A 99 -8.27 -4.35 -13.81
CA TRP A 99 -7.99 -4.63 -12.41
C TRP A 99 -6.98 -3.61 -11.87
N SER A 100 -7.42 -2.78 -10.91
CA SER A 100 -6.52 -1.93 -10.11
C SER A 100 -6.04 -2.74 -8.90
N ALA A 101 -4.79 -3.19 -8.96
CA ALA A 101 -4.18 -3.98 -7.91
C ALA A 101 -3.62 -3.06 -6.81
N ALA A 102 -4.02 -3.29 -5.56
CA ALA A 102 -3.68 -2.44 -4.41
C ALA A 102 -4.21 -0.99 -4.51
N CYS A 103 -5.52 -0.84 -4.78
CA CYS A 103 -6.19 0.44 -5.00
C CYS A 103 -6.31 1.37 -3.78
N SER A 104 -5.74 1.00 -2.63
CA SER A 104 -5.78 1.80 -1.39
C SER A 104 -7.21 2.27 -1.06
N THR A 105 -7.47 3.59 -0.98
CA THR A 105 -8.77 4.20 -0.71
C THR A 105 -9.69 4.37 -1.92
N GLY A 106 -9.25 3.94 -3.12
CA GLY A 106 -10.10 3.81 -4.31
C GLY A 106 -9.95 4.91 -5.37
N GLU A 107 -9.15 5.94 -5.14
CA GLU A 107 -8.94 7.04 -6.08
C GLU A 107 -8.39 6.55 -7.43
N GLU A 108 -7.54 5.51 -7.44
CA GLU A 108 -7.01 4.93 -8.68
C GLU A 108 -8.12 4.28 -9.55
N PRO A 109 -8.93 3.31 -9.06
CA PRO A 109 -10.00 2.73 -9.87
C PRO A 109 -11.04 3.78 -10.29
N TYR A 110 -11.31 4.80 -9.47
CA TYR A 110 -12.16 5.92 -9.90
C TYR A 110 -11.50 6.77 -11.00
N SER A 111 -10.21 7.07 -10.89
CA SER A 111 -9.46 7.78 -11.94
C SER A 111 -9.47 7.01 -13.25
N ILE A 112 -9.29 5.68 -13.22
CA ILE A 112 -9.44 4.81 -14.40
C ILE A 112 -10.82 4.96 -15.02
N ALA A 113 -11.88 4.90 -14.23
CA ALA A 113 -13.25 5.03 -14.73
C ALA A 113 -13.51 6.41 -15.34
N LEU A 114 -13.06 7.48 -14.69
CA LEU A 114 -13.19 8.86 -15.17
C LEU A 114 -12.45 9.09 -16.49
N VAL A 115 -11.25 8.53 -16.64
CA VAL A 115 -10.52 8.59 -17.92
C VAL A 115 -11.22 7.75 -18.98
N LEU A 116 -11.74 6.57 -18.63
CA LEU A 116 -12.39 5.71 -19.61
C LEU A 116 -13.74 6.28 -20.10
N LEU A 117 -14.43 7.07 -19.29
CA LEU A 117 -15.66 7.78 -19.65
C LEU A 117 -15.50 8.68 -20.88
N SER A 118 -14.30 9.23 -21.14
CA SER A 118 -14.06 10.02 -22.36
C SER A 118 -14.00 9.16 -23.65
N HIS A 119 -13.98 7.84 -23.52
CA HIS A 119 -13.81 6.88 -24.63
C HIS A 119 -14.99 5.92 -24.85
N VAL A 120 -15.94 5.87 -23.92
CA VAL A 120 -17.09 4.95 -23.95
C VAL A 120 -18.37 5.79 -23.83
N PRO A 121 -19.38 5.58 -24.68
CA PRO A 121 -20.65 6.33 -24.63
C PRO A 121 -21.44 6.07 -23.34
#